data_AF-A0A5E4NX08-F1
#
_entry.id   AF-A0A5E4NX08-F1
#
_cell.length_a   1.000
_cell.length_b   1.000
_cell.length_c   1.000
_cell.angle_alpha   90.00
_cell.angle_beta   90.00
_cell.angle_gamma   90.00
#
_symmetry.space_group_name_H-M   'P 1'
#
loop_
_entity.id
_entity.type
_entity.pdbx_description
1 polymer ?
#
loop_
_entity_poly.entity_id
_entity_poly.type
_entity_poly.pdbx_seq_one_letter_code
_entity_poly.pdbx_strand_id
1 'polypeptide(L)'
;MSETSTDQWRKMASAPKDGTRILAVIRGTEQGPADVDVVRWTRHKRDADPCWVSTDSSADCAIVYEDWEVAFWMPLPSSIAPVRTPGLAAQLPEFPRDGQEIGGSGI
;
A
#
# COMPACT_ATOMS: atom_id res chain seq x y z
N MET A 1 29.11 6.22 4.02
CA MET A 1 28.67 5.01 4.75
C MET A 1 27.61 5.52 5.72
N SER A 2 26.31 5.31 5.50
CA SER A 2 25.62 4.02 5.47
C SER A 2 24.44 4.05 4.50
N GLU A 3 24.41 3.11 3.54
CA GLU A 3 23.55 1.92 3.54
C GLU A 3 22.08 2.26 3.21
N THR A 4 21.77 2.13 1.93
CA THR A 4 20.43 2.08 1.38
C THR A 4 19.73 0.83 1.92
N SER A 5 19.16 0.92 3.12
CA SER A 5 18.45 -0.19 3.75
C SER A 5 17.10 -0.40 3.08
N THR A 6 17.01 -1.49 2.32
CA THR A 6 15.80 -2.26 2.01
C THR A 6 15.07 -2.79 3.28
N ASP A 7 15.48 -2.34 4.47
CA ASP A 7 15.10 -2.79 5.82
C ASP A 7 14.19 -1.77 6.55
N GLN A 8 13.13 -1.26 5.93
CA GLN A 8 12.18 -0.39 6.67
C GLN A 8 10.70 -0.71 6.44
N TRP A 9 10.38 -1.76 5.70
CA TRP A 9 9.01 -2.25 5.59
C TRP A 9 8.59 -2.92 6.91
N ARG A 10 7.57 -2.36 7.54
CA ARG A 10 6.99 -2.81 8.81
C ARG A 10 5.60 -3.38 8.53
N LYS A 11 5.14 -4.33 9.36
CA LYS A 11 3.76 -4.84 9.26
C LYS A 11 2.75 -3.70 9.38
N MET A 12 1.72 -3.69 8.54
CA MET A 12 0.69 -2.64 8.53
C MET A 12 0.01 -2.44 9.89
N ALA A 13 -0.13 -3.51 10.68
CA ALA A 13 -0.67 -3.44 12.04
C ALA A 13 0.07 -2.46 12.97
N SER A 14 1.34 -2.14 12.69
CA SER A 14 2.15 -1.18 13.45
C SER A 14 2.12 0.24 12.86
N ALA A 15 1.35 0.50 11.80
CA ALA A 15 1.31 1.79 11.13
C ALA A 15 0.66 2.87 12.01
N PRO A 16 1.14 4.12 11.95
CA PRO A 16 0.56 5.22 12.71
C PRO A 16 -0.85 5.55 12.20
N LYS A 17 -1.85 5.43 13.07
CA LYS A 17 -3.26 5.76 12.80
C LYS A 17 -3.63 7.20 13.19
N ASP A 18 -2.68 8.11 13.03
CA ASP A 18 -2.79 9.55 13.39
C ASP A 18 -3.02 10.46 12.17
N GLY A 19 -3.10 9.88 10.96
CA GLY A 19 -3.24 10.64 9.71
C GLY A 19 -1.93 11.11 9.08
N THR A 20 -0.80 10.69 9.66
CA THR A 20 0.52 10.80 9.02
C THR A 20 0.53 10.01 7.70
N ARG A 21 1.20 10.57 6.68
CA ARG A 21 1.36 9.92 5.37
C ARG A 21 2.45 8.86 5.44
N ILE A 22 2.16 7.70 4.88
CA ILE A 22 3.08 6.56 4.82
C ILE A 22 3.06 5.96 3.42
N LEU A 23 4.14 5.28 3.04
CA LEU A 23 4.10 4.35 1.92
C LEU A 23 3.45 3.06 2.42
N ALA A 24 2.49 2.53 1.67
CA ALA A 24 1.85 1.26 1.93
C ALA A 24 1.96 0.34 0.73
N VAL A 25 2.23 -0.94 0.99
CA VAL A 25 2.20 -1.99 -0.02
C VAL A 25 0.79 -2.52 -0.11
N ILE A 26 0.17 -2.30 -1.26
CA ILE A 26 -1.14 -2.84 -1.60
C ILE A 26 -0.92 -4.26 -2.09
N ARG A 27 -1.60 -5.22 -1.46
CA ARG A 27 -1.55 -6.62 -1.88
C ARG A 27 -2.09 -6.73 -3.31
N GLY A 28 -1.42 -7.56 -4.11
CA GLY A 28 -1.99 -7.95 -5.41
C GLY A 28 -3.29 -8.72 -5.18
N THR A 29 -4.31 -8.36 -5.94
CA THR A 29 -5.62 -9.02 -5.92
C THR A 29 -5.99 -9.40 -7.35
N GLU A 30 -7.20 -9.93 -7.55
CA GLU A 30 -7.75 -10.12 -8.90
C GLU A 30 -7.80 -8.81 -9.71
N GLN A 31 -7.76 -7.66 -9.04
CA GLN A 31 -7.72 -6.34 -9.68
C GLN A 31 -6.33 -5.93 -10.20
N GLY A 32 -5.25 -6.64 -9.85
CA GLY A 32 -3.92 -6.32 -10.37
C GLY A 32 -2.75 -6.79 -9.49
N PRO A 33 -1.50 -6.58 -9.97
CA PRO A 33 -0.30 -6.91 -9.21
C PRO A 33 -0.20 -6.07 -7.93
N ALA A 34 0.63 -6.51 -6.99
CA ALA A 34 0.97 -5.71 -5.82
C ALA A 34 1.59 -4.37 -6.25
N ASP A 35 1.22 -3.29 -5.55
CA ASP A 35 1.63 -1.93 -5.86
C ASP A 35 2.02 -1.18 -4.58
N VAL A 36 2.66 -0.02 -4.71
CA VAL A 36 2.97 0.87 -3.58
C VAL A 36 2.26 2.19 -3.76
N ASP A 37 1.46 2.57 -2.77
CA ASP A 37 0.78 3.86 -2.73
C ASP A 37 1.11 4.68 -1.48
N VAL A 38 0.91 6.00 -1.56
CA VAL A 38 1.01 6.89 -0.40
C VAL A 38 -0.38 7.06 0.22
N VAL A 39 -0.55 6.54 1.42
CA VAL A 39 -1.83 6.53 2.14
C VAL A 39 -1.75 7.31 3.46
N ARG A 40 -2.91 7.63 4.03
CA ARG A 40 -3.06 8.14 5.39
C ARG A 40 -4.27 7.53 6.08
N TRP A 41 -4.23 7.38 7.40
CA TRP A 41 -5.39 6.99 8.19
C TRP A 41 -6.31 8.19 8.38
N THR A 42 -7.54 8.14 7.87
CA THR A 42 -8.48 9.24 8.04
C THR A 42 -9.90 8.73 8.07
N ARG A 43 -10.80 9.50 8.68
CA ARG A 43 -12.23 9.26 8.58
C ARG A 43 -12.72 9.82 7.25
N HIS A 44 -13.17 8.95 6.36
CA HIS A 44 -13.79 9.36 5.12
C HIS A 44 -15.28 9.69 5.36
N LYS A 45 -15.82 10.71 4.70
CA LYS A 45 -17.19 11.22 4.98
C LYS A 45 -18.29 10.17 4.80
N ARG A 46 -18.06 9.17 3.95
CA ARG A 46 -19.03 8.10 3.65
C ARG A 46 -18.94 6.95 4.64
N ASP A 47 -17.88 6.88 5.44
CA ASP A 47 -17.53 5.72 6.24
C ASP A 47 -17.64 6.06 7.73
N ALA A 48 -18.31 5.20 8.49
CA ALA A 48 -18.47 5.39 9.93
C ALA A 48 -17.13 5.26 10.66
N ASP A 49 -16.27 4.37 10.17
CA ASP A 49 -14.98 4.03 10.74
C ASP A 49 -13.82 4.65 9.92
N PRO A 50 -12.71 5.01 10.58
CA PRO A 50 -11.53 5.49 9.89
C PRO A 50 -10.86 4.36 9.09
N CYS A 51 -10.26 4.73 7.97
CA CYS A 51 -9.71 3.81 6.99
C CYS A 51 -8.40 4.35 6.38
N TRP A 52 -7.68 3.50 5.65
CA TRP A 52 -6.52 3.93 4.86
C TRP A 52 -7.00 4.55 3.56
N VAL A 53 -6.62 5.79 3.30
CA VAL A 53 -7.05 6.52 2.10
C VAL A 53 -5.83 6.97 1.33
N SER A 54 -5.84 6.72 0.02
CA SER A 54 -4.83 7.22 -0.91
C SER A 54 -4.77 8.74 -0.88
N THR A 55 -3.54 9.29 -0.90
CA THR A 55 -3.31 10.74 -0.84
C THR A 55 -3.36 11.42 -2.21
N ASP A 56 -3.29 10.65 -3.29
CA ASP A 56 -3.42 11.12 -4.69
C ASP A 56 -4.90 11.21 -5.13
N SER A 57 -5.82 10.74 -4.29
CA SER A 57 -7.25 10.73 -4.57
C SER A 57 -7.95 12.00 -4.12
N SER A 58 -8.95 12.46 -4.88
CA SER A 58 -9.82 13.57 -4.50
C SER A 58 -10.89 13.11 -3.50
N ALA A 59 -11.43 14.02 -2.69
CA ALA A 59 -12.47 13.70 -1.69
C ALA A 59 -13.76 13.12 -2.31
N ASP A 60 -14.06 13.47 -3.56
CA ASP A 60 -15.23 12.96 -4.29
C ASP A 60 -15.04 11.54 -4.83
N CYS A 61 -13.78 11.13 -5.03
CA CYS A 61 -13.36 9.85 -5.59
C CYS A 61 -12.21 9.27 -4.76
N ALA A 62 -12.40 9.18 -3.44
CA ALA A 62 -11.38 8.67 -2.54
C ALA A 62 -11.15 7.17 -2.80
N ILE A 63 -9.91 6.79 -3.06
CA ILE A 63 -9.50 5.39 -3.06
C ILE A 63 -9.22 5.01 -1.61
N VAL A 64 -10.01 4.05 -1.11
CA VAL A 64 -9.95 3.54 0.26
C VAL A 64 -9.43 2.11 0.21
N TYR A 65 -8.58 1.77 1.17
CA TYR A 65 -8.06 0.43 1.37
C TYR A 65 -8.46 -0.09 2.75
N GLU A 66 -8.90 -1.35 2.78
CA GLU A 66 -9.12 -2.09 4.02
C GLU A 66 -7.80 -2.61 4.61
N ASP A 67 -7.80 -2.92 5.91
CA ASP A 67 -6.59 -3.40 6.62
C ASP A 67 -6.00 -4.68 5.99
N TRP A 68 -6.83 -5.53 5.39
CA TRP A 68 -6.38 -6.75 4.74
C TRP A 68 -5.76 -6.52 3.36
N GLU A 69 -6.06 -5.39 2.71
CA GLU A 69 -5.52 -5.01 1.39
C GLU A 69 -4.13 -4.38 1.49
N VAL A 70 -3.78 -3.84 2.66
CA VAL A 70 -2.47 -3.22 2.93
C VAL A 70 -1.59 -4.13 3.79
N ALA A 71 -0.43 -4.54 3.26
CA ALA A 71 0.38 -5.54 3.96
C ALA A 71 1.52 -4.96 4.80
N PHE A 72 2.25 -4.01 4.23
CA PHE A 72 3.43 -3.42 4.84
C PHE A 72 3.43 -1.91 4.66
N TRP A 73 4.13 -1.22 5.54
CA TRP A 73 4.31 0.21 5.44
C TRP A 73 5.74 0.64 5.75
N MET A 74 6.11 1.82 5.28
CA MET A 74 7.33 2.51 5.72
C MET A 74 7.05 4.02 5.82
N PRO A 75 7.79 4.76 6.66
CA PRO A 75 7.68 6.21 6.68
C PRO A 75 7.97 6.80 5.31
N LEU A 76 7.27 7.88 4.95
CA LEU A 76 7.56 8.60 3.71
C LEU A 76 8.99 9.16 3.81
N PRO A 77 9.92 8.78 2.91
CA PRO A 77 11.27 9.32 2.96
C PRO A 77 11.19 10.81 2.65
N SER A 78 11.89 11.64 3.44
CA SER A 78 11.82 13.11 3.39
C SER A 78 12.15 13.74 2.04
N SER A 79 12.61 12.95 1.06
CA SER A 79 13.02 13.39 -0.27
C SER A 79 12.06 12.97 -1.41
N ILE A 80 10.96 12.25 -1.12
CA ILE A 80 9.97 11.84 -2.14
C ILE A 80 8.82 12.86 -2.18
N ALA A 81 8.74 13.59 -3.30
CA ALA A 81 7.52 14.28 -3.73
C ALA A 81 6.48 13.24 -4.20
N PRO A 82 5.16 13.51 -4.11
CA PRO A 82 4.12 12.53 -4.40
C PRO A 82 4.11 12.19 -5.90
N VAL A 83 4.84 11.15 -6.28
CA VAL A 83 4.86 10.56 -7.61
C VAL A 83 4.80 9.05 -7.43
N ARG A 84 3.81 8.42 -8.06
CA ARG A 84 3.73 6.95 -8.18
C ARG A 84 5.07 6.45 -8.69
N THR A 85 5.82 5.74 -7.85
CA THR A 85 7.18 5.32 -8.18
C THR A 85 7.17 3.82 -8.47
N PRO A 86 7.11 3.41 -9.76
CA PRO A 86 7.08 1.99 -10.13
C PRO A 86 8.35 1.21 -9.72
N GLY A 87 9.42 1.90 -9.31
CA GLY A 87 10.67 1.28 -8.86
C GLY A 87 10.68 0.78 -7.41
N LEU A 88 9.75 1.22 -6.54
CA LEU A 88 9.71 0.72 -5.16
C LEU A 88 9.05 -0.67 -5.08
N ALA A 89 8.14 -0.97 -6.02
CA ALA A 89 7.50 -2.27 -6.14
C ALA A 89 8.51 -3.42 -6.39
N ALA A 90 9.63 -3.12 -7.04
CA ALA A 90 10.70 -4.09 -7.30
C ALA A 90 11.53 -4.45 -6.05
N GLN A 91 11.41 -3.70 -4.95
CA GLN A 91 12.13 -3.92 -3.68
C GLN A 91 11.22 -4.41 -2.56
N LEU A 92 10.02 -4.90 -2.91
CA LEU A 92 9.05 -5.40 -1.96
C LEU A 92 9.49 -6.76 -1.38
N PRO A 93 9.22 -7.02 -0.09
CA PRO A 93 9.33 -8.38 0.43
C PRO A 93 8.42 -9.31 -0.37
N GLU A 94 8.92 -10.50 -0.68
CA GLU A 94 8.21 -11.50 -1.45
C GLU A 94 6.92 -11.87 -0.71
N PHE A 95 5.78 -11.52 -1.28
CA PHE A 95 4.51 -12.00 -0.77
C PHE A 95 4.43 -13.50 -1.03
N PRO A 96 4.04 -14.33 -0.04
CA PRO A 96 3.61 -15.67 -0.35
C PRO A 96 2.39 -15.54 -1.25
N ARG A 97 2.62 -15.73 -2.54
CA ARG A 97 1.58 -15.92 -3.53
C ARG A 97 0.99 -17.28 -3.17
N ASP A 98 -0.14 -17.29 -2.47
CA ASP A 98 -0.88 -18.54 -2.27
C ASP A 98 -1.22 -19.05 -3.67
N GLY A 99 -0.47 -20.06 -4.07
CA GLY A 99 -0.47 -20.54 -5.43
C GLY A 99 -1.72 -21.35 -5.68
N GLN A 100 -2.43 -21.04 -6.76
CA GLN A 100 -2.69 -22.08 -7.75
C GLN A 100 -3.03 -21.42 -9.08
N GLU A 101 -2.14 -21.66 -10.04
CA GLU A 101 -2.40 -21.48 -11.45
C GLU A 101 -3.54 -22.44 -11.80
N ILE A 102 -4.78 -21.96 -11.71
CA ILE A 102 -5.93 -22.69 -12.23
C ILE A 102 -5.86 -22.59 -13.74
N GLY A 103 -5.38 -23.66 -14.35
CA GLY A 103 -5.24 -23.80 -15.80
C GLY A 103 -6.53 -23.37 -16.51
N GLY A 104 -6.40 -22.33 -17.33
CA GLY A 104 -7.39 -21.99 -18.35
C GLY A 104 -7.39 -23.09 -19.41
N SER A 105 -8.19 -24.14 -19.18
CA SER A 105 -8.64 -25.05 -20.23
C SER A 105 -10.09 -24.75 -20.53
N GLY A 106 -10.35 -24.33 -21.77
CA GLY A 106 -11.66 -24.18 -22.37
C GLY A 106 -11.83 -22.79 -22.99
N ILE A 107 -12.02 -22.61 -24.30
CA ILE A 107 -12.26 -23.51 -25.44
C ILE A 107 -11.86 -22.75 -26.71
#